data_AF-U1J5I9-F1
#
_entry.id   AF-U1J5I9-F1
#
_cell.length_a   1.000
_cell.length_b   1.000
_cell.length_c   1.000
_cell.angle_alpha   90.00
_cell.angle_beta   90.00
_cell.angle_gamma   90.00
#
_symmetry.space_group_name_H-M   'P 1'
#
loop_
_entity.id
_entity.type
_entity.pdbx_description
1 polymer ?
#
loop_
_entity_poly.entity_id
_entity_poly.type
_entity_poly.pdbx_seq_one_letter_code
_entity_poly.pdbx_strand_id
1 'polypeptide(L)'
;MPLKASQWQTYLEWASYAFRVSASGVLDTRQIHTHMCYVEFKDIIGAIADMDADVITIKTARSNMALLDAFENFAYPNEIGPGVYDIHTPNVPKVEWMKTLINKAVKKVGR
;
A
#
# COMPACT_ATOMS: atom_id res chain seq x y z
N MET A 1 14.88 6.02 0.05
CA MET A 1 14.84 7.45 -0.34
C MET A 1 16.23 8.05 -0.23
N PRO A 2 16.66 8.90 -1.18
CA PRO A 2 17.88 9.70 -1.03
C PRO A 2 17.86 10.52 0.26
N LEU A 3 19.02 10.79 0.86
CA LEU A 3 19.08 11.58 2.09
C LEU A 3 18.63 13.03 1.87
N LYS A 4 18.88 13.59 0.69
CA LYS A 4 18.46 14.94 0.33
C LYS A 4 17.04 14.91 -0.23
N ALA A 5 16.12 15.60 0.43
CA ALA A 5 14.73 15.75 -0.02
C ALA A 5 14.63 16.28 -1.46
N SER A 6 15.54 17.18 -1.86
CA SER A 6 15.60 17.71 -3.23
C SER A 6 15.86 16.65 -4.32
N GLN A 7 16.31 15.44 -3.95
CA GLN A 7 16.56 14.33 -4.87
C GLN A 7 15.44 13.29 -4.87
N TRP A 8 14.41 13.46 -4.03
CA TRP A 8 13.35 12.48 -3.86
C TRP A 8 12.52 12.29 -5.12
N GLN A 9 12.11 13.40 -5.75
CA GLN A 9 11.25 13.36 -6.93
C GLN A 9 11.89 12.56 -8.07
N THR A 10 13.13 12.89 -8.43
CA THR A 10 13.87 12.17 -9.47
C THR A 10 14.01 10.69 -9.14
N TYR A 11 14.26 10.34 -7.87
CA TYR A 11 14.36 8.95 -7.44
C TYR A 11 13.03 8.19 -7.61
N LEU A 12 11.93 8.80 -7.14
CA LEU A 12 10.61 8.20 -7.18
C LEU A 12 10.13 7.99 -8.62
N GLU A 13 10.39 8.94 -9.51
CA GLU A 13 10.01 8.87 -10.93
C GLU A 13 10.64 7.68 -11.65
N TRP A 14 11.96 7.48 -11.52
CA TRP A 14 12.57 6.33 -12.20
C TRP A 14 12.21 5.02 -11.51
N ALA A 15 11.98 5.02 -10.19
CA ALA A 15 11.60 3.82 -9.46
C ALA A 15 10.19 3.33 -9.83
N SER A 16 9.21 4.24 -9.90
CA SER A 16 7.86 3.90 -10.37
C SER A 16 7.87 3.49 -11.85
N TYR A 17 8.64 4.17 -12.70
CA TYR A 17 8.82 3.79 -14.09
C TYR A 17 9.40 2.38 -14.24
N ALA A 18 10.46 2.05 -13.48
CA ALA A 18 11.08 0.72 -13.51
C ALA A 18 10.08 -0.37 -13.11
N PHE A 19 9.23 -0.11 -12.11
CA PHE A 19 8.15 -1.02 -11.74
C PHE A 19 7.18 -1.25 -12.91
N ARG A 20 6.67 -0.17 -13.53
CA ARG A 20 5.76 -0.28 -14.68
C ARG A 20 6.38 -1.07 -15.83
N VAL A 21 7.66 -0.82 -16.16
CA VAL A 21 8.38 -1.57 -17.20
C VAL A 21 8.42 -3.08 -16.88
N SER A 22 8.56 -3.46 -15.61
CA SER A 22 8.58 -4.88 -15.22
C SER A 22 7.23 -5.59 -15.41
N ALA A 23 6.12 -4.84 -15.43
CA ALA A 23 4.76 -5.37 -15.45
C ALA A 23 3.98 -5.02 -16.74
N SER A 24 4.52 -4.18 -17.62
CA SER A 24 3.77 -3.61 -18.76
C SER A 24 3.43 -4.60 -19.89
N GLY A 25 4.07 -5.76 -19.93
CA GLY A 25 3.86 -6.77 -20.98
C GLY A 25 2.70 -7.74 -20.73
N VAL A 26 1.91 -7.54 -19.69
CA VAL A 26 0.81 -8.45 -19.33
C VAL A 26 -0.49 -8.11 -20.08
N LEU A 27 -1.40 -9.07 -20.17
CA LEU A 27 -2.74 -8.85 -20.70
C LEU A 27 -3.63 -8.24 -19.61
N ASP A 28 -4.65 -7.46 -19.99
CA ASP A 28 -5.64 -6.84 -19.07
C ASP A 28 -6.36 -7.84 -18.15
N THR A 29 -6.34 -9.13 -18.50
CA THR A 29 -6.90 -10.21 -17.67
C THR A 29 -5.97 -10.66 -16.54
N ARG A 30 -4.73 -10.17 -16.48
CA ARG A 30 -3.77 -10.47 -15.41
C ARG A 30 -3.73 -9.31 -14.44
N GLN A 31 -4.01 -9.61 -13.17
CA GLN A 31 -3.95 -8.63 -12.09
C GLN A 31 -2.53 -8.57 -11.50
N ILE A 32 -1.97 -7.37 -11.44
CA ILE A 32 -0.66 -7.08 -10.87
C ILE A 32 -0.81 -6.70 -9.40
N HIS A 33 -0.13 -7.46 -8.54
CA HIS A 33 -0.06 -7.20 -7.11
C HIS A 33 1.32 -6.67 -6.73
N THR A 34 1.35 -5.69 -5.84
CA THR A 34 2.60 -5.23 -5.21
C THR A 34 2.49 -5.23 -3.69
N HIS A 35 3.60 -5.50 -3.00
CA HIS A 35 3.68 -5.46 -1.54
C HIS A 35 4.70 -4.41 -1.10
N MET A 36 4.27 -3.48 -0.24
CA MET A 36 5.17 -2.50 0.35
C MET A 36 5.27 -2.68 1.86
N CYS A 37 6.49 -2.98 2.31
CA CYS A 37 6.82 -3.30 3.70
C CYS A 37 6.82 -2.10 4.68
N TYR A 38 6.33 -0.94 4.27
CA TYR A 38 6.45 0.31 5.01
C TYR A 38 5.20 0.65 5.84
N VAL A 39 5.41 1.53 6.83
CA VAL A 39 4.38 1.94 7.80
C VAL A 39 4.03 3.43 7.72
N GLU A 40 4.60 4.16 6.75
CA GLU A 40 4.29 5.58 6.49
C GLU A 40 4.47 5.88 5.00
N PHE A 41 3.41 6.40 4.36
CA PHE A 41 3.35 6.61 2.91
C PHE A 41 3.01 8.05 2.51
N LYS A 42 2.78 8.94 3.48
CA LYS A 42 2.23 10.28 3.23
C LYS A 42 3.03 11.06 2.19
N ASP A 43 4.36 10.99 2.26
CA ASP A 43 5.24 11.75 1.38
C ASP A 43 5.49 11.07 0.01
N ILE A 44 5.02 9.83 -0.18
CA ILE A 44 5.29 9.04 -1.39
C ILE A 44 4.03 8.46 -2.04
N ILE A 45 2.83 8.78 -1.54
CA ILE A 45 1.57 8.20 -2.03
C ILE A 45 1.34 8.46 -3.52
N GLY A 46 1.76 9.62 -4.03
CA GLY A 46 1.70 9.93 -5.47
C GLY A 46 2.58 9.01 -6.31
N ALA A 47 3.78 8.68 -5.84
CA ALA A 47 4.67 7.73 -6.52
C ALA A 47 4.12 6.30 -6.48
N ILE A 48 3.44 5.92 -5.40
CA ILE A 48 2.75 4.62 -5.27
C ILE A 48 1.57 4.53 -6.25
N ALA A 49 0.83 5.62 -6.46
CA ALA A 49 -0.20 5.67 -7.48
C ALA A 49 0.40 5.58 -8.88
N ASP A 50 1.52 6.25 -9.13
CA ASP A 50 2.24 6.20 -10.41
C ASP A 50 2.79 4.79 -10.72
N MET A 51 2.99 3.92 -9.73
CA MET A 51 3.34 2.52 -9.98
C MET A 51 2.25 1.76 -10.75
N ASP A 52 0.99 2.22 -10.69
CA ASP A 52 -0.14 1.67 -11.46
C ASP A 52 -0.33 0.14 -11.25
N ALA A 53 -0.19 -0.31 -10.00
CA ALA A 53 -0.55 -1.67 -9.64
C ALA A 53 -2.06 -1.79 -9.43
N ASP A 54 -2.66 -2.89 -9.88
CA ASP A 54 -4.09 -3.14 -9.67
C ASP A 54 -4.42 -3.29 -8.17
N VAL A 55 -3.54 -3.97 -7.43
CA VAL A 55 -3.70 -4.20 -5.99
C VAL A 55 -2.38 -3.91 -5.26
N ILE A 56 -2.45 -3.06 -4.23
CA ILE A 56 -1.34 -2.87 -3.29
C ILE A 56 -1.64 -3.49 -1.93
N THR A 57 -0.73 -4.29 -1.41
CA THR A 57 -0.80 -4.84 -0.05
C THR A 57 0.15 -4.10 0.88
N ILE A 58 -0.34 -3.67 2.05
CA ILE A 58 0.41 -2.81 3.00
C ILE A 58 0.36 -3.33 4.43
N LYS A 59 1.38 -3.01 5.22
CA LYS A 59 1.51 -3.46 6.61
C LYS A 59 0.78 -2.53 7.59
N THR A 60 -0.49 -2.78 7.84
CA THR A 60 -1.35 -1.92 8.70
C THR A 60 -1.64 -2.45 10.10
N ALA A 61 -1.34 -3.73 10.38
CA ALA A 61 -1.72 -4.38 11.64
C ALA A 61 -1.12 -3.68 12.88
N ARG A 62 0.13 -3.20 12.78
CA ARG A 62 0.83 -2.51 13.89
C ARG A 62 0.36 -1.07 14.10
N SER A 63 -0.07 -0.38 13.04
CA SER A 63 -0.49 1.03 13.11
C SER A 63 -1.99 1.19 13.36
N ASN A 64 -2.72 0.11 13.67
CA ASN A 64 -4.17 0.13 13.91
C ASN A 64 -4.96 0.87 12.81
N MET A 65 -4.55 0.67 11.54
CA MET A 65 -5.19 1.29 10.36
C MET A 65 -5.00 2.81 10.22
N ALA A 66 -4.08 3.45 10.96
CA ALA A 66 -3.76 4.87 10.77
C ALA A 66 -3.26 5.18 9.35
N LEU A 67 -2.56 4.23 8.73
CA LEU A 67 -2.06 4.34 7.36
C LEU A 67 -3.15 4.50 6.30
N LEU A 68 -4.36 3.98 6.55
CA LEU A 68 -5.45 4.08 5.59
C LEU A 68 -5.92 5.52 5.39
N ASP A 69 -5.67 6.42 6.35
CA ASP A 69 -6.02 7.84 6.22
C ASP A 69 -5.28 8.50 5.05
N ALA A 70 -4.04 8.08 4.76
CA ALA A 70 -3.29 8.61 3.62
C ALA A 70 -3.93 8.20 2.28
N PHE A 71 -4.40 6.95 2.18
CA PHE A 71 -5.03 6.43 0.96
C PHE A 71 -6.44 7.02 0.76
N GLU A 72 -7.20 7.18 1.84
CA GLU A 72 -8.51 7.83 1.82
C GLU A 72 -8.39 9.30 1.39
N ASN A 73 -7.50 10.08 2.02
CA ASN A 73 -7.30 11.49 1.69
C ASN A 73 -6.76 11.72 0.27
N PHE A 74 -5.92 10.80 -0.22
CA PHE A 74 -5.40 10.85 -1.59
C PHE A 74 -6.42 10.36 -2.64
N ALA A 75 -7.54 9.76 -2.20
CA ALA A 75 -8.50 9.08 -3.06
C ALA A 75 -7.82 8.06 -4.00
N TYR A 76 -7.00 7.18 -3.43
CA TYR A 76 -6.21 6.21 -4.19
C TYR A 76 -7.10 5.43 -5.20
N PRO A 77 -6.70 5.35 -6.48
CA PRO A 77 -7.60 4.90 -7.53
C PRO A 77 -7.85 3.39 -7.50
N ASN A 78 -6.84 2.60 -7.09
CA ASN A 78 -6.81 1.15 -7.26
C ASN A 78 -7.12 0.39 -5.96
N GLU A 79 -7.11 -0.95 -6.00
CA GLU A 79 -7.47 -1.78 -4.84
C GLU A 79 -6.37 -1.83 -3.78
N ILE A 80 -6.77 -2.02 -2.53
CA ILE A 80 -5.87 -2.02 -1.37
C ILE A 80 -6.12 -3.25 -0.49
N GLY A 81 -5.05 -3.96 -0.14
CA GLY A 81 -5.03 -5.07 0.81
C GLY A 81 -4.35 -4.68 2.13
N PRO A 82 -5.08 -4.13 3.12
CA PRO A 82 -4.51 -3.81 4.42
C PRO A 82 -4.25 -5.07 5.25
N GLY A 83 -3.02 -5.24 5.72
CA GLY A 83 -2.62 -6.35 6.60
C GLY A 83 -3.32 -6.31 7.96
N VAL A 84 -3.91 -7.44 8.35
CA VAL A 84 -4.66 -7.61 9.61
C VAL A 84 -3.97 -8.51 10.64
N TYR A 85 -2.85 -9.13 10.26
CA TYR A 85 -2.04 -9.98 11.12
C TYR A 85 -0.57 -9.52 11.07
N ASP A 86 -0.01 -9.23 12.25
CA ASP A 86 1.43 -8.95 12.38
C ASP A 86 2.24 -10.25 12.41
N ILE A 87 2.94 -10.53 11.31
CA ILE A 87 3.77 -11.73 11.14
C ILE A 87 5.09 -11.70 11.94
N HIS A 88 5.44 -10.58 12.57
CA HIS A 88 6.69 -10.44 13.32
C HIS A 88 6.54 -10.73 14.82
N THR A 89 5.38 -11.22 15.25
CA THR A 89 5.12 -11.64 16.62
C THR A 89 4.69 -13.11 16.65
N PRO A 90 5.10 -13.89 17.65
CA PRO A 90 4.63 -15.27 17.82
C PRO A 90 3.15 -15.33 18.24
N ASN A 91 2.54 -14.19 18.59
CA ASN A 91 1.16 -14.12 19.01
C ASN A 91 0.19 -14.47 17.85
N VAL A 92 -0.73 -15.40 18.09
CA VAL A 92 -1.82 -15.71 17.17
C VAL A 92 -3.01 -14.79 17.49
N PRO A 93 -3.42 -13.89 16.57
CA PRO A 93 -4.50 -12.95 16.85
C PRO A 93 -5.85 -13.68 17.00
N LYS A 94 -6.69 -13.20 17.90
CA LYS A 94 -8.09 -13.67 17.98
C LYS A 94 -8.83 -13.31 16.70
N VAL A 95 -9.75 -14.17 16.26
CA VAL A 95 -10.60 -13.93 15.09
C VAL A 95 -11.33 -12.58 15.17
N GLU A 96 -11.87 -12.22 16.35
CA GLU A 96 -12.58 -10.96 16.56
C GLU A 96 -11.69 -9.72 16.39
N TRP A 97 -10.40 -9.84 16.70
CA TRP A 97 -9.43 -8.76 16.46
C TRP A 97 -9.25 -8.53 14.96
N MET A 98 -9.04 -9.59 14.19
CA MET A 98 -8.92 -9.49 12.72
C MET A 98 -10.19 -8.95 12.08
N LYS A 99 -11.38 -9.42 12.50
CA LYS A 99 -12.68 -8.87 12.04
C LYS A 99 -12.81 -7.37 12.30
N THR A 100 -12.39 -6.90 13.48
CA THR A 100 -12.42 -5.48 13.83
C THR A 100 -11.56 -4.66 12.87
N LEU A 101 -10.36 -5.15 12.54
CA LEU A 101 -9.45 -4.51 11.58
C LEU A 101 -10.02 -4.50 10.15
N ILE A 102 -10.60 -5.62 9.69
CA ILE A 102 -11.28 -5.70 8.38
C ILE A 102 -12.42 -4.68 8.30
N ASN A 103 -13.29 -4.63 9.31
CA ASN A 103 -14.41 -3.69 9.34
C ASN A 103 -13.96 -2.22 9.35
N LYS A 104 -12.85 -1.91 10.02
CA LYS A 104 -12.24 -0.56 9.94
C LYS A 104 -11.73 -0.24 8.54
N ALA A 105 -11.08 -1.20 7.88
CA ALA A 105 -10.60 -1.03 6.52
C ALA A 105 -11.75 -0.79 5.53
N VAL A 106 -12.79 -1.63 5.58
CA VAL A 106 -13.98 -1.48 4.71
C VAL A 106 -14.63 -0.10 4.88
N LYS A 107 -14.69 0.44 6.10
CA LYS A 107 -15.26 1.79 6.33
C LYS A 107 -14.45 2.93 5.71
N LYS A 108 -13.14 2.77 5.57
CA LYS A 108 -12.23 3.82 5.08
C LYS A 108 -11.96 3.73 3.58
N VAL A 109 -11.84 2.52 3.07
CA VAL A 109 -11.41 2.27 1.68
C VAL A 109 -12.28 1.24 0.94
N GLY A 110 -13.28 0.67 1.61
CA GLY A 110 -14.28 -0.17 0.94
C GLY A 110 -15.21 0.72 0.11
N ARG A 111 -15.12 0.59 -1.21
CA ARG A 111 -16.08 1.15 -2.15
C ARG A 111 -17.27 0.21 -2.30
#